data_AF-A0AAV7RJD7-F1
#
_entry.id   AF-A0AAV7RJD7-F1
#
_cell.length_a   1.000
_cell.length_b   1.000
_cell.length_c   1.000
_cell.angle_alpha   90.00
_cell.angle_beta   90.00
_cell.angle_gamma   90.00
#
_symmetry.space_group_name_H-M   'P 1'
#
loop_
_entity.id
_entity.type
_entity.pdbx_description
1 polymer ?
#
loop_
_entity_poly.entity_id
_entity_poly.type
_entity_poly.pdbx_seq_one_letter_code
_entity_poly.pdbx_strand_id
1 'polypeptide(L)'
;MPGSKPNHKPASKLARQLLFSEALHHKRPSPLTTGPHASPPPTEPIVMSDKEKSITMEWILQEITIVSRRIEGMDASMTSLTLETKSMRSDIAGFQSRVIGLEQRMGSLETQVAMSQDRDQDLLYLRSKLTDMEDRSQRDNICLLGIPENEEGTGLYPS
;
A
#
# COMPACT_ATOMS: atom_id res chain seq x y z
N MET A 1 -2.76 36.68 -4.86
CA MET A 1 -1.77 35.59 -4.97
C MET A 1 -2.43 34.43 -5.72
N PRO A 2 -1.76 33.86 -6.74
CA PRO A 2 -2.41 33.24 -7.89
C PRO A 2 -2.75 31.75 -7.66
N GLY A 3 -3.80 31.31 -8.36
CA GLY A 3 -4.34 29.96 -8.31
C GLY A 3 -3.39 28.89 -8.85
N SER A 4 -3.30 27.79 -8.11
CA SER A 4 -2.52 26.61 -8.46
C SER A 4 -3.34 25.71 -9.39
N LYS A 5 -2.89 25.55 -10.64
CA LYS A 5 -3.49 24.66 -11.64
C LYS A 5 -3.06 23.20 -11.38
N PRO A 6 -3.94 22.20 -11.56
CA PRO A 6 -3.53 20.80 -11.56
C PRO A 6 -2.77 20.44 -12.84
N ASN A 7 -1.58 19.88 -12.65
CA ASN A 7 -0.65 19.49 -13.71
C ASN A 7 -1.05 18.12 -14.28
N HIS A 8 -1.79 18.13 -15.39
CA HIS A 8 -2.06 16.94 -16.21
C HIS A 8 -0.79 16.53 -16.96
N LYS A 9 -0.15 15.43 -16.53
CA LYS A 9 0.79 14.68 -17.37
C LYS A 9 0.00 13.75 -18.29
N PRO A 10 0.14 13.84 -19.63
CA PRO A 10 -0.45 12.84 -20.51
C PRO A 10 0.38 11.54 -20.47
N ALA A 11 -0.31 10.43 -20.20
CA ALA A 11 0.20 9.07 -20.28
C ALA A 11 0.49 8.70 -21.75
N SER A 12 1.65 9.11 -22.26
CA SER A 12 2.12 8.78 -23.62
C SER A 12 3.18 7.69 -23.58
N LYS A 13 2.81 6.45 -23.20
CA LYS A 13 3.71 5.30 -23.38
C LYS A 13 3.02 3.94 -23.61
N LEU A 14 1.73 3.93 -23.94
CA LEU A 14 0.96 2.71 -24.22
C LEU A 14 0.31 2.70 -25.62
N ALA A 15 0.95 3.30 -26.63
CA ALA A 15 0.41 3.36 -28.00
C ALA A 15 1.47 3.14 -29.08
N ARG A 16 2.25 2.05 -28.99
CA ARG A 16 3.24 1.69 -30.03
C ARG A 16 3.32 0.20 -30.37
N GLN A 17 2.29 -0.59 -30.07
CA GLN A 17 2.37 -2.05 -30.30
C GLN A 17 1.08 -2.69 -30.82
N LEU A 18 0.34 -2.01 -31.69
CA LEU A 18 -0.81 -2.60 -32.38
C LEU A 18 -1.01 -2.02 -33.81
N LEU A 19 0.05 -1.89 -34.61
CA LEU A 19 -0.08 -1.59 -36.05
C LEU A 19 1.09 -2.20 -36.84
N PHE A 20 1.12 -3.52 -36.96
CA PHE A 20 1.98 -4.19 -37.95
C PHE A 20 1.29 -5.46 -38.47
N SER A 21 0.12 -5.28 -39.06
CA SER A 21 -0.60 -6.35 -39.76
C SER A 21 -1.52 -5.75 -40.80
N GLU A 22 -0.94 -5.18 -41.87
CA GLU A 22 -1.59 -4.97 -43.17
C GLU A 22 -0.64 -4.20 -44.10
N ALA A 23 0.06 -4.91 -45.00
CA ALA A 23 0.53 -4.40 -46.29
C ALA A 23 1.39 -5.45 -47.01
N LEU A 24 0.76 -6.50 -47.56
CA LEU A 24 1.40 -7.30 -48.63
C LEU A 24 0.36 -7.63 -49.71
N HIS A 25 -0.12 -6.59 -50.40
CA HIS A 25 -0.71 -6.72 -51.73
C HIS A 25 -0.15 -5.62 -52.62
N HIS A 26 0.80 -5.98 -53.49
CA HIS A 26 0.94 -5.56 -54.89
C HIS A 26 2.40 -5.76 -55.37
N LYS A 27 2.63 -6.79 -56.19
CA LYS A 27 2.96 -6.67 -57.63
C LYS A 27 3.40 -8.05 -58.12
N ARG A 28 2.50 -8.76 -58.80
CA ARG A 28 2.82 -9.97 -59.55
C ARG A 28 3.47 -9.53 -60.87
N PRO A 29 4.71 -9.89 -61.20
CA PRO A 29 5.22 -9.69 -62.55
C PRO A 29 4.64 -10.77 -63.48
N SER A 30 4.09 -10.34 -64.61
CA SER A 30 3.60 -11.18 -65.71
C SER A 30 4.74 -11.96 -66.40
N PRO A 31 4.43 -13.08 -67.07
CA PRO A 31 5.44 -14.02 -67.56
C PRO A 31 6.11 -13.50 -68.83
N LEU A 32 7.44 -13.43 -68.84
CA LEU A 32 8.21 -13.25 -70.06
C LEU A 32 8.54 -14.63 -70.65
N THR A 33 8.06 -14.83 -71.88
CA THR A 33 8.71 -15.46 -73.02
C THR A 33 9.75 -16.56 -72.75
N THR A 34 9.40 -17.76 -73.22
CA THR A 34 10.22 -18.93 -73.48
C THR A 34 11.50 -18.60 -74.25
N GLY A 35 12.65 -18.66 -73.57
CA GLY A 35 13.97 -18.97 -74.16
C GLY A 35 14.38 -20.40 -73.77
N PRO A 36 15.29 -21.05 -74.52
CA PRO A 36 15.68 -22.43 -74.25
C PRO A 36 16.27 -22.53 -72.84
N HIS A 37 15.58 -23.29 -72.00
CA HIS A 37 15.91 -23.57 -70.61
C HIS A 37 17.23 -24.34 -70.56
N ALA A 38 18.36 -23.63 -70.45
CA ALA A 38 19.58 -24.25 -69.95
C ALA A 38 19.34 -24.53 -68.46
N SER A 39 19.23 -25.82 -68.12
CA SER A 39 19.12 -26.28 -66.74
C SER A 39 20.17 -25.58 -65.87
N PRO A 40 19.80 -24.98 -64.71
CA PRO A 40 20.82 -24.57 -63.76
C PRO A 40 21.65 -25.83 -63.42
N PRO A 41 22.99 -25.71 -63.34
CA PRO A 41 23.82 -26.85 -62.95
C PRO A 41 23.27 -27.42 -61.64
N PRO A 42 23.18 -28.75 -61.49
CA PRO A 42 22.71 -29.34 -60.25
C PRO A 42 23.57 -28.75 -59.12
N THR A 43 22.94 -28.04 -58.20
CA THR A 43 23.61 -27.54 -57.00
C THR A 43 24.17 -28.77 -56.30
N GLU A 44 25.46 -29.01 -56.46
CA GLU A 44 26.14 -30.10 -55.78
C GLU A 44 25.85 -29.94 -54.27
N PRO A 45 25.45 -31.02 -53.58
CA PRO A 45 25.26 -30.94 -52.13
C PRO A 45 26.55 -30.40 -51.55
N ILE A 46 26.48 -29.31 -50.78
CA ILE A 46 27.63 -28.76 -50.07
C ILE A 46 28.11 -29.86 -49.12
N VAL A 47 29.11 -30.63 -49.56
CA VAL A 47 29.72 -31.69 -48.77
C VAL A 47 30.67 -31.01 -47.80
N MET A 48 30.15 -30.64 -46.63
CA MET A 48 31.01 -30.22 -45.52
C MET A 48 31.97 -31.35 -45.17
N SER A 49 33.25 -31.02 -45.06
CA SER A 49 34.25 -31.95 -44.57
C SER A 49 33.92 -32.35 -43.13
N ASP A 50 34.25 -33.57 -42.72
CA ASP A 50 33.98 -34.04 -41.35
C ASP A 50 34.67 -33.16 -40.29
N LYS A 51 35.76 -32.49 -40.65
CA LYS A 51 36.43 -31.48 -39.81
C LYS A 51 35.55 -30.25 -39.58
N GLU A 52 34.87 -29.77 -40.61
CA GLU A 52 33.98 -28.60 -40.52
C GLU A 52 32.74 -28.93 -39.69
N LYS A 53 32.17 -30.13 -39.86
CA LYS A 53 31.08 -30.63 -39.01
C LYS A 53 31.49 -30.67 -37.54
N SER A 54 32.70 -31.18 -37.25
CA SER A 54 33.24 -31.23 -35.89
C SER A 54 33.35 -29.85 -35.25
N ILE A 55 33.86 -28.85 -35.98
CA ILE A 55 33.98 -27.46 -35.50
C ILE A 55 32.60 -26.85 -35.24
N THR A 56 31.65 -27.05 -36.14
CA THR A 56 30.28 -26.54 -35.94
C THR A 56 29.58 -27.18 -34.75
N MET A 57 29.78 -28.47 -34.51
CA MET A 57 29.21 -29.16 -33.36
C MET A 57 29.81 -28.66 -32.04
N GLU A 58 31.14 -28.46 -31.99
CA GLU A 58 31.81 -27.92 -30.81
C GLU A 58 31.30 -26.51 -30.44
N TRP A 59 31.12 -25.64 -31.44
CA TRP A 59 30.54 -24.32 -31.23
C TRP A 59 29.10 -24.38 -30.71
N ILE A 60 28.27 -25.26 -31.27
CA ILE A 60 26.89 -25.46 -30.81
C ILE A 60 26.87 -25.92 -29.34
N LEU A 61 27.73 -26.87 -28.96
CA LEU A 61 27.83 -27.34 -27.58
C LEU A 61 28.28 -26.23 -26.62
N GLN A 62 29.19 -25.37 -27.06
CA GLN A 62 29.62 -24.21 -26.27
C GLN A 62 28.46 -23.23 -26.05
N GLU A 63 27.70 -22.89 -27.10
CA GLU A 63 26.54 -22.00 -26.99
C GLU A 63 25.45 -22.62 -26.11
N ILE A 64 25.17 -23.91 -26.25
CA ILE A 64 24.24 -24.62 -25.35
C ILE A 64 24.71 -24.49 -23.90
N THR A 65 26.00 -24.68 -23.63
CA THR A 65 26.55 -24.57 -22.27
C THR A 65 26.37 -23.16 -21.70
N ILE A 66 26.59 -22.12 -22.52
CA ILE A 66 26.39 -20.72 -22.12
C ILE A 66 24.91 -20.46 -21.81
N VAL A 67 24.01 -20.91 -22.68
CA VAL A 67 22.55 -20.77 -22.50
C VAL A 67 22.09 -21.50 -21.24
N SER A 68 22.54 -22.73 -20.99
CA SER A 68 22.22 -23.50 -19.79
C SER A 68 22.62 -22.74 -18.52
N ARG A 69 23.84 -22.21 -18.45
CA ARG A 69 24.28 -21.40 -17.30
C ARG A 69 23.44 -20.14 -17.09
N ARG A 70 23.02 -19.49 -18.18
CA ARG A 70 22.13 -18.31 -18.09
C ARG A 70 20.77 -18.70 -17.54
N ILE A 71 20.21 -19.83 -17.97
CA ILE A 71 18.93 -20.36 -17.45
C ILE A 71 19.05 -20.65 -15.96
N GLU A 72 20.11 -21.33 -15.52
CA GLU A 72 20.37 -21.60 -14.10
C GLU A 72 20.45 -20.30 -13.27
N GLY A 73 21.14 -19.27 -13.79
CA GLY A 73 21.22 -17.96 -13.14
C GLY A 73 19.86 -17.24 -13.07
N MET A 74 19.02 -17.39 -14.10
CA MET A 74 17.65 -16.88 -14.11
C MET A 74 16.77 -17.61 -13.08
N ASP A 75 16.88 -18.93 -12.97
CA ASP A 75 16.13 -19.74 -12.00
C ASP A 75 16.48 -19.35 -10.56
N ALA A 76 17.77 -19.15 -10.28
CA ALA A 76 18.24 -18.65 -8.98
C ALA A 76 17.66 -17.27 -8.66
N SER A 77 17.67 -16.36 -9.63
CA SER A 77 17.10 -15.01 -9.49
C SER A 77 15.59 -15.06 -9.24
N MET A 78 14.88 -15.91 -9.98
CA MET A 78 13.43 -16.07 -9.84
C MET A 78 13.04 -16.67 -8.48
N THR A 79 13.84 -17.61 -7.98
CA THR A 79 13.68 -18.17 -6.64
C THR A 79 13.87 -17.09 -5.57
N SER A 80 14.92 -16.26 -5.70
CA SER A 80 15.18 -15.15 -4.78
C SER A 80 14.03 -14.14 -4.76
N LEU A 81 13.56 -13.70 -5.93
CA LEU A 81 12.42 -12.78 -6.06
C LEU A 81 11.13 -13.34 -5.47
N THR A 82 10.92 -14.66 -5.63
CA THR A 82 9.76 -15.35 -5.03
C THR A 82 9.83 -15.31 -3.51
N LEU A 83 11.01 -15.50 -2.92
CA LEU A 83 11.22 -15.43 -1.47
C LEU A 83 10.97 -14.01 -0.95
N GLU A 84 11.55 -13.01 -1.60
CA GLU A 84 11.40 -11.60 -1.25
C GLU A 84 9.93 -11.17 -1.34
N THR A 85 9.22 -11.59 -2.39
CA THR A 85 7.78 -11.33 -2.55
C THR A 85 6.94 -11.95 -1.43
N LYS A 86 7.30 -13.15 -0.96
CA LYS A 86 6.63 -13.79 0.19
C LYS A 86 6.91 -13.01 1.48
N SER A 87 8.15 -12.56 1.70
CA SER A 87 8.52 -11.74 2.85
C SER A 87 7.73 -10.43 2.87
N MET A 88 7.73 -9.68 1.76
CA MET A 88 6.99 -8.44 1.64
C MET A 88 5.48 -8.62 1.90
N ARG A 89 4.90 -9.73 1.43
CA ARG A 89 3.49 -10.05 1.70
C ARG A 89 3.24 -10.26 3.20
N SER A 90 4.15 -10.94 3.89
CA SER A 90 4.08 -11.14 5.34
C SER A 90 4.17 -9.80 6.08
N ASP A 91 5.10 -8.94 5.68
CA ASP A 91 5.28 -7.62 6.28
C ASP A 91 4.03 -6.74 6.10
N ILE A 92 3.44 -6.74 4.90
CA ILE A 92 2.18 -6.04 4.61
C ILE A 92 1.05 -6.52 5.51
N ALA A 93 0.90 -7.84 5.69
CA ALA A 93 -0.11 -8.39 6.59
C ALA A 93 0.13 -7.95 8.04
N GLY A 94 1.39 -7.96 8.49
CA GLY A 94 1.77 -7.45 9.82
C GLY A 94 1.46 -5.96 10.00
N PHE A 95 1.71 -5.13 8.98
CA PHE A 95 1.35 -3.71 9.02
C PHE A 95 -0.16 -3.50 9.06
N GLN A 96 -0.93 -4.25 8.28
CA GLN A 96 -2.40 -4.18 8.31
C GLN A 96 -2.95 -4.49 9.71
N SER A 97 -2.48 -5.54 10.37
CA SER A 97 -2.89 -5.86 11.74
C SER A 97 -2.55 -4.75 12.74
N ARG A 98 -1.38 -4.12 12.59
CA ARG A 98 -0.97 -3.00 13.44
C ARG A 98 -1.84 -1.77 13.23
N VAL A 99 -2.21 -1.45 11.99
CA VAL A 99 -3.11 -0.33 11.66
C VAL A 99 -4.48 -0.54 12.29
N ILE A 100 -5.08 -1.73 12.11
CA ILE A 100 -6.37 -2.07 12.72
C ILE A 100 -6.31 -1.91 14.25
N GLY A 101 -5.23 -2.39 14.89
CA GLY A 101 -5.05 -2.23 16.34
C GLY A 101 -4.91 -0.78 16.78
N LEU A 102 -4.28 0.09 15.98
CA LEU A 102 -4.18 1.51 16.26
C LEU A 102 -5.53 2.23 16.09
N GLU A 103 -6.29 1.90 15.05
CA GLU A 103 -7.64 2.45 14.82
C GLU A 103 -8.58 2.12 15.99
N GLN A 104 -8.56 0.88 16.49
CA GLN A 104 -9.34 0.48 17.66
C GLN A 104 -8.96 1.27 18.92
N ARG A 105 -7.65 1.46 19.16
CA ARG A 105 -7.16 2.24 20.29
C ARG A 105 -7.57 3.71 20.18
N MET A 106 -7.52 4.27 18.97
CA MET A 106 -7.95 5.63 18.70
C MET A 106 -9.44 5.82 19.01
N GLY A 107 -10.31 4.93 18.50
CA GLY A 107 -11.74 4.98 18.81
C GLY A 107 -12.05 4.83 20.31
N SER A 108 -11.28 4.02 21.03
CA SER A 108 -11.41 3.90 22.49
C SER A 108 -11.02 5.21 23.20
N LEU A 109 -9.93 5.85 22.79
CA LEU A 109 -9.51 7.14 23.34
C LEU A 109 -10.50 8.26 23.03
N GLU A 110 -11.05 8.31 21.81
CA GLU A 110 -12.11 9.26 21.43
C GLU A 110 -13.33 9.12 22.35
N THR A 111 -13.75 7.88 22.62
CA THR A 111 -14.86 7.61 23.56
C THR A 111 -14.53 8.07 24.97
N GLN A 112 -13.30 7.82 25.45
CA GLN A 112 -12.87 8.26 26.78
C GLN A 112 -12.84 9.79 26.90
N VAL A 113 -12.36 10.48 25.87
CA VAL A 113 -12.36 11.95 25.81
C VAL A 113 -13.78 12.49 25.83
N ALA A 114 -14.69 11.94 25.03
CA ALA A 114 -16.09 12.34 25.03
C ALA A 114 -16.75 12.18 26.41
N MET A 115 -16.53 11.05 27.09
CA MET A 115 -17.02 10.85 28.45
C MET A 115 -16.41 11.82 29.46
N SER A 116 -15.13 12.19 29.30
CA SER A 116 -14.50 13.19 30.18
C SER A 116 -15.14 14.56 29.99
N GLN A 117 -15.39 14.96 28.74
CA GLN A 117 -16.02 16.23 28.42
C GLN A 117 -17.45 16.33 28.96
N ASP A 118 -18.21 15.24 28.89
CA ASP A 118 -19.56 15.15 29.47
C ASP A 118 -19.53 15.35 30.99
N ARG A 119 -18.60 14.68 31.69
CA ARG A 119 -18.39 14.88 33.14
C ARG A 119 -17.97 16.30 33.49
N ASP A 120 -17.10 16.92 32.70
CA ASP A 120 -16.70 18.31 32.92
C ASP A 120 -17.89 19.27 32.79
N GLN A 121 -18.79 18.99 31.83
CA GLN A 121 -20.02 19.76 31.65
C GLN A 121 -20.98 19.60 32.84
N ASP A 122 -21.13 18.38 33.36
CA ASP A 122 -21.91 18.11 34.57
C ASP A 122 -21.35 18.84 35.79
N LEU A 123 -20.02 18.85 35.96
CA LEU A 123 -19.36 19.57 37.06
C LEU A 123 -19.57 21.08 36.96
N LEU A 124 -19.52 21.66 35.75
CA LEU A 124 -19.82 23.08 35.54
C LEU A 124 -21.27 23.41 35.91
N TYR A 125 -22.22 22.56 35.52
CA TYR A 125 -23.62 22.72 35.89
C TYR A 125 -23.82 22.66 37.41
N LEU A 126 -23.23 21.65 38.06
CA LEU A 126 -23.34 21.49 39.52
C LEU A 126 -22.73 22.66 40.28
N ARG A 127 -21.58 23.16 39.80
CA ARG A 127 -20.93 24.35 40.36
C ARG A 127 -21.81 25.58 40.25
N SER A 128 -22.39 25.83 39.08
CA SER A 128 -23.32 26.96 38.90
C SER A 128 -24.52 26.88 39.85
N LYS A 129 -25.07 25.68 40.04
CA LYS A 129 -26.18 25.46 40.96
C LYS A 129 -25.79 25.67 42.43
N LEU A 130 -24.59 25.22 42.81
CA LEU A 130 -24.06 25.44 44.16
C LEU A 130 -23.91 26.94 44.44
N THR A 131 -23.36 27.70 43.49
CA THR A 131 -23.22 29.16 43.61
C THR A 131 -24.58 29.85 43.73
N ASP A 132 -25.58 29.47 42.92
CA ASP A 132 -26.94 30.02 43.06
C ASP A 132 -27.56 29.73 44.45
N MET A 133 -27.38 28.50 44.94
CA MET A 133 -27.87 28.12 46.27
C MET A 133 -27.16 28.89 47.39
N GLU A 134 -25.85 29.10 47.28
CA GLU A 134 -25.06 29.88 48.22
C GLU A 134 -25.51 31.35 48.23
N ASP A 135 -25.67 31.97 47.05
CA ASP A 135 -26.15 33.34 46.91
C ASP A 135 -27.56 33.53 47.48
N ARG A 136 -28.44 32.52 47.31
CA ARG A 136 -29.78 32.52 47.93
C ARG A 136 -29.70 32.36 49.44
N SER A 137 -28.90 31.43 49.93
CA SER A 137 -28.71 31.20 51.37
C SER A 137 -28.16 32.43 52.09
N GLN A 138 -27.20 33.14 51.48
CA GLN A 138 -26.64 34.38 52.03
C GLN A 138 -27.67 35.52 52.07
N ARG A 139 -28.51 35.63 51.03
CA ARG A 139 -29.58 36.64 50.98
C ARG A 139 -30.73 36.34 51.94
N ASP A 140 -31.11 35.07 52.04
CA ASP A 140 -32.24 34.61 52.85
C ASP A 140 -31.86 34.47 54.33
N ASN A 141 -30.60 34.71 54.69
CA ASN A 141 -30.07 34.78 56.07
C ASN A 141 -30.61 33.62 56.94
N ILE A 142 -30.54 32.40 56.38
CA ILE A 142 -31.13 31.21 56.99
C ILE A 142 -30.31 30.86 58.24
N CYS A 143 -30.70 31.43 59.37
CA CYS A 143 -30.29 30.94 60.67
C CYS A 143 -30.80 29.49 60.76
N LEU A 144 -29.89 28.53 60.88
CA LEU A 144 -30.22 27.20 61.39
C LEU A 144 -30.71 27.38 62.83
N LEU A 145 -31.97 27.78 63.00
CA LEU A 145 -32.72 27.75 64.25
C LEU A 145 -32.82 26.28 64.66
N GLY A 146 -31.85 25.79 65.44
CA GLY A 146 -31.94 24.43 65.96
C GLY A 146 -30.68 23.76 66.49
N ILE A 147 -29.48 24.34 66.35
CA ILE A 147 -28.31 23.83 67.10
C ILE A 147 -28.00 24.86 68.19
N PRO A 148 -28.37 24.63 69.46
CA PRO A 148 -27.84 25.43 70.55
C PRO A 148 -26.32 25.17 70.62
N GLU A 149 -25.51 26.17 70.30
CA GLU A 149 -24.03 26.10 70.39
C GLU A 149 -23.51 26.08 71.84
N ASN A 150 -24.40 26.10 72.85
CA ASN A 150 -24.01 26.38 74.22
C ASN A 150 -24.65 25.39 75.22
N GLU A 151 -24.33 24.11 75.14
CA GLU A 151 -24.33 23.24 76.33
C GLU A 151 -22.88 22.87 76.65
N GLU A 152 -22.05 23.88 76.90
CA GLU A 152 -20.91 23.72 77.78
C GLU A 152 -21.46 23.24 79.13
N GLY A 153 -21.14 21.99 79.48
CA GLY A 153 -21.64 21.32 80.66
C GLY A 153 -21.34 22.08 81.95
N THR A 154 -22.28 22.93 82.37
CA THR A 154 -22.35 23.44 83.74
C THR A 154 -22.88 22.30 84.61
N GLY A 155 -21.98 21.37 84.95
CA GLY A 155 -22.20 20.36 85.97
C GLY A 155 -22.40 21.03 87.33
N LEU A 156 -23.63 21.45 87.62
CA LEU A 156 -24.09 21.74 88.96
C LEU A 156 -24.30 20.41 89.69
N TYR A 157 -23.28 19.98 90.44
CA TYR A 157 -23.45 19.04 91.54
C TYR A 157 -24.14 19.75 92.71
N PRO A 158 -25.29 19.27 93.21
CA PRO A 158 -25.78 19.69 94.51
C PRO A 158 -25.12 18.89 95.64
N SER A 159 -24.93 19.60 96.74
CA SER A 159 -24.26 19.26 98.01
C SER A 159 -24.67 17.94 98.66
#